data_AF-A0A2T2VAY8-F1
#
_entry.id   AF-A0A2T2VAY8-F1
#
_cell.length_a   1.000
_cell.length_b   1.000
_cell.length_c   1.000
_cell.angle_alpha   90.00
_cell.angle_beta   90.00
_cell.angle_gamma   90.00
#
_symmetry.space_group_name_H-M   'P 1'
#
loop_
_entity.id
_entity.type
_entity.pdbx_description
1 polymer ?
#
loop_
_entity_poly.entity_id
_entity_poly.type
_entity_poly.pdbx_seq_one_letter_code
_entity_poly.pdbx_strand_id
1 'polypeptide(L)'
;MATLVGRRKAGRKERACSPFSLPTNPHTLSYAPVPLDALGSLAPPPRFAEARFEAYQAESDQQREALRATRAFTERVAALPSWTERLRARLPGAGGPQAPRGLYLVGPAGTGKTHLMAAAFHRLAPERPCAFLHSGTFFRTAAAPQRLAEALAGEQGICALMLDEVELDDAANEARLAHFLKTLTARGVALMATSNARPGEFLSRHVSGGGAHRRFLTDALAGHSETILVRGADRRREDGQSQHGAIFVGPPAEAERALRDAHEAASAPKRWLSFAELRRASTETAHERLVEELLEAEHLAVAGVQIEGTDDALRLLRLVDDLYTAEEAPALSFSAGTPPEDWFAAEGTGGLRGGVAAKFDRTVSRLHELCAVRFVSGGRQTVDGNGDPGPKTTDGGPPERERFSAS
;
A
#
# COMPACT_ATOMS: atom_id res chain seq x y z
N MET A 1 -94.61 -25.98 38.07
CA MET A 1 -94.58 -26.94 39.20
C MET A 1 -94.35 -28.34 38.62
N ALA A 2 -93.54 -29.16 39.32
CA ALA A 2 -93.07 -30.53 39.00
C ALA A 2 -91.56 -30.54 38.64
N THR A 3 -90.59 -30.83 39.53
CA THR A 3 -90.31 -31.97 40.45
C THR A 3 -89.34 -33.01 39.85
N LEU A 4 -88.10 -32.95 40.38
CA LEU A 4 -87.13 -34.00 40.78
C LEU A 4 -86.61 -35.11 39.83
N VAL A 5 -85.26 -35.19 39.83
CA VAL A 5 -84.35 -36.36 40.05
C VAL A 5 -84.39 -37.48 39.01
N GLY A 6 -83.29 -37.97 38.42
CA GLY A 6 -81.90 -38.09 38.83
C GLY A 6 -81.48 -39.56 38.70
N ARG A 7 -80.55 -39.89 37.79
CA ARG A 7 -79.94 -41.23 37.69
C ARG A 7 -78.46 -41.13 37.32
N ARG A 8 -77.65 -41.84 38.11
CA ARG A 8 -76.19 -42.01 38.02
C ARG A 8 -75.76 -42.77 36.76
N LYS A 9 -74.52 -42.54 36.28
CA LYS A 9 -73.52 -43.61 36.03
C LYS A 9 -72.11 -43.08 35.72
N ALA A 10 -71.18 -43.54 36.55
CA ALA A 10 -69.82 -44.05 36.29
C ALA A 10 -68.87 -43.32 35.32
N GLY A 11 -67.69 -43.00 35.88
CA GLY A 11 -66.63 -42.21 35.26
C GLY A 11 -65.89 -42.87 34.11
N ARG A 12 -65.34 -42.00 33.25
CA ARG A 12 -64.40 -42.31 32.19
C ARG A 12 -63.20 -41.38 32.36
N LYS A 13 -62.02 -42.01 32.45
CA LYS A 13 -60.69 -41.40 32.64
C LYS A 13 -60.46 -40.22 31.70
N GLU A 14 -60.06 -39.09 32.27
CA GLU A 14 -59.49 -37.93 31.60
C GLU A 14 -58.23 -38.34 30.84
N ARG A 15 -58.19 -38.02 29.53
CA ARG A 15 -56.94 -37.81 28.81
C ARG A 15 -56.91 -36.33 28.47
N ALA A 16 -56.12 -35.57 29.22
CA ALA A 16 -55.81 -34.19 28.90
C ALA A 16 -54.96 -34.16 27.62
N CYS A 17 -55.51 -33.63 26.54
CA CYS A 17 -54.73 -33.15 25.40
C CYS A 17 -53.95 -31.91 25.87
N SER A 18 -52.63 -31.96 25.73
CA SER A 18 -51.74 -30.82 25.99
C SER A 18 -52.06 -29.65 25.04
N PRO A 19 -51.97 -28.39 25.50
CA PRO A 19 -52.08 -27.25 24.61
C PRO A 19 -50.86 -27.20 23.68
N PHE A 20 -51.16 -27.01 22.40
CA PHE A 20 -50.19 -26.87 21.32
C PHE A 20 -49.32 -25.63 21.57
N SER A 21 -48.08 -25.83 22.04
CA SER A 21 -47.09 -24.76 22.12
C SER A 21 -46.69 -24.34 20.70
N LEU A 22 -46.92 -23.07 20.36
CA LEU A 22 -46.37 -22.46 19.15
C LEU A 22 -44.84 -22.51 19.21
N PRO A 23 -44.14 -22.93 18.14
CA PRO A 23 -42.69 -22.92 18.12
C PRO A 23 -42.19 -21.47 18.18
N THR A 24 -41.49 -21.12 19.26
CA THR A 24 -40.67 -19.92 19.36
C THR A 24 -39.60 -19.97 18.27
N ASN A 25 -39.68 -19.02 17.35
CA ASN A 25 -38.81 -18.89 16.19
C ASN A 25 -37.33 -18.73 16.63
N PRO A 26 -36.42 -19.68 16.36
CA PRO A 26 -35.01 -19.57 16.73
C PRO A 26 -34.22 -18.96 15.56
N HIS A 27 -34.61 -17.76 15.14
CA HIS A 27 -33.85 -16.98 14.16
C HIS A 27 -33.76 -15.51 14.57
N THR A 28 -33.42 -15.25 15.83
CA THR A 28 -32.50 -14.14 16.09
C THR A 28 -31.12 -14.62 15.63
N LEU A 29 -30.85 -14.47 14.34
CA LEU A 29 -29.47 -14.45 13.87
C LEU A 29 -28.79 -13.31 14.63
N SER A 30 -28.10 -13.66 15.71
CA SER A 30 -27.10 -12.82 16.33
C SER A 30 -26.15 -12.44 15.20
N TYR A 31 -26.29 -11.22 14.71
CA TYR A 31 -25.48 -10.70 13.65
C TYR A 31 -24.09 -10.58 14.26
N ALA A 32 -23.20 -11.52 13.92
CA ALA A 32 -21.81 -11.44 14.34
C ALA A 32 -21.29 -10.03 14.02
N PRO A 33 -20.61 -9.35 14.97
CA PRO A 33 -20.15 -7.99 14.76
C PRO A 33 -19.32 -7.93 13.49
N VAL A 34 -19.58 -6.93 12.64
CA VAL A 34 -18.79 -6.76 11.42
C VAL A 34 -17.37 -6.42 11.84
N PRO A 35 -16.35 -7.16 11.39
CA PRO A 35 -14.98 -6.97 11.86
C PRO A 35 -14.36 -5.77 11.13
N LEU A 36 -14.88 -4.57 11.36
CA LEU A 36 -14.24 -3.34 10.88
C LEU A 36 -12.83 -3.19 11.49
N ASP A 37 -12.60 -3.78 12.66
CA ASP A 37 -11.27 -3.90 13.27
C ASP A 37 -10.26 -4.58 12.32
N ALA A 38 -10.71 -5.49 11.45
CA ALA A 38 -9.85 -6.13 10.46
C ALA A 38 -9.40 -5.18 9.33
N LEU A 39 -9.97 -3.97 9.24
CA LEU A 39 -9.50 -2.91 8.34
C LEU A 39 -8.50 -1.96 9.02
N GLY A 40 -8.23 -2.13 10.31
CA GLY A 40 -7.34 -1.26 11.07
C GLY A 40 -7.88 0.18 11.17
N SER A 41 -6.96 1.16 11.18
CA SER A 41 -7.34 2.57 11.19
C SER A 41 -8.05 2.96 9.89
N LEU A 42 -9.19 3.64 10.03
CA LEU A 42 -9.95 4.24 8.93
C LEU A 42 -9.66 5.74 8.76
N ALA A 43 -8.55 6.22 9.33
CA ALA A 43 -8.05 7.58 9.20
C ALA A 43 -6.75 7.61 8.37
N PRO A 44 -6.38 8.77 7.79
CA PRO A 44 -5.09 8.93 7.12
C PRO A 44 -3.93 8.50 8.05
N PRO A 45 -2.86 7.89 7.50
CA PRO A 45 -1.66 7.59 8.27
C PRO A 45 -1.11 8.85 8.96
N PRO A 46 -0.48 8.77 10.13
CA PRO A 46 -0.11 9.98 10.88
C PRO A 46 0.95 10.85 10.21
N ARG A 47 1.78 10.32 9.29
CA ARG A 47 2.59 11.15 8.37
C ARG A 47 1.77 12.15 7.53
N PHE A 48 0.47 11.91 7.35
CA PHE A 48 -0.49 12.79 6.70
C PHE A 48 -1.50 13.42 7.67
N ALA A 49 -1.26 13.40 8.99
CA ALA A 49 -2.13 14.01 9.99
C ALA A 49 -2.36 15.51 9.73
N GLU A 50 -1.31 16.21 9.29
CA GLU A 50 -1.33 17.64 8.98
C GLU A 50 -1.54 17.93 7.48
N ALA A 51 -1.91 16.94 6.68
CA ALA A 51 -2.18 17.16 5.26
C ALA A 51 -3.40 18.09 5.10
N ARG A 52 -3.18 19.27 4.52
CA ARG A 52 -4.22 20.26 4.19
C ARG A 52 -4.05 20.70 2.73
N PHE A 53 -5.13 21.20 2.13
CA PHE A 53 -5.06 21.70 0.75
C PHE A 53 -4.18 22.96 0.64
N GLU A 54 -4.12 23.75 1.71
CA GLU A 54 -3.33 24.97 1.83
C GLU A 54 -1.83 24.65 1.96
N ALA A 55 -1.49 23.50 2.53
CA ALA A 55 -0.14 23.00 2.65
C ALA A 55 0.36 22.30 1.35
N TYR A 56 -0.54 22.03 0.39
CA TYR A 56 -0.17 21.37 -0.86
C TYR A 56 0.43 22.36 -1.84
N GLN A 57 1.73 22.20 -2.12
CA GLN A 57 2.46 23.04 -3.08
C GLN A 57 2.49 22.33 -4.44
N ALA A 58 1.73 22.86 -5.39
CA ALA A 58 1.65 22.31 -6.74
C ALA A 58 2.70 22.97 -7.66
N GLU A 59 3.62 22.17 -8.18
CA GLU A 59 4.76 22.63 -8.98
C GLU A 59 4.52 22.46 -10.48
N SER A 60 3.72 21.45 -10.85
CA SER A 60 3.31 21.19 -12.23
C SER A 60 1.87 21.62 -12.51
N ASP A 61 1.54 21.84 -13.79
CA ASP A 61 0.15 22.09 -14.21
C ASP A 61 -0.78 20.92 -13.85
N GLN A 62 -0.26 19.69 -13.92
CA GLN A 62 -1.01 18.47 -13.56
C GLN A 62 -1.30 18.40 -12.07
N GLN A 63 -0.35 18.80 -11.21
CA GLN A 63 -0.60 18.90 -9.76
C GLN A 63 -1.60 20.00 -9.43
N ARG A 64 -1.57 21.14 -10.15
CA ARG A 64 -2.57 22.20 -9.99
C ARG A 64 -3.97 21.73 -10.41
N GLU A 65 -4.05 20.97 -11.50
CA GLU A 65 -5.30 20.34 -11.94
C GLU A 65 -5.81 19.33 -10.92
N ALA A 66 -4.94 18.45 -10.41
CA ALA A 66 -5.27 17.49 -9.37
C ALA A 66 -5.78 18.17 -8.09
N LEU A 67 -5.15 19.27 -7.66
CA LEU A 67 -5.59 20.06 -6.53
C LEU A 67 -7.00 20.65 -6.78
N ARG A 68 -7.24 21.25 -7.96
CA ARG A 68 -8.57 21.80 -8.32
C ARG A 68 -9.64 20.71 -8.34
N ALA A 69 -9.36 19.58 -8.99
CA ALA A 69 -10.28 18.46 -9.08
C ALA A 69 -10.59 17.87 -7.71
N THR A 70 -9.59 17.77 -6.83
CA THR A 70 -9.77 17.29 -5.46
C THR A 70 -10.62 18.23 -4.63
N ARG A 71 -10.36 19.55 -4.68
CA ARG A 71 -11.21 20.55 -4.01
C ARG A 71 -12.66 20.47 -4.50
N ALA A 72 -12.86 20.40 -5.82
CA ALA A 72 -14.19 20.28 -6.41
C ALA A 72 -14.90 18.97 -6.01
N PHE A 73 -14.17 17.85 -5.92
CA PHE A 73 -14.71 16.59 -5.40
C PHE A 73 -15.14 16.74 -3.94
N THR A 74 -14.28 17.30 -3.09
CA THR A 74 -14.57 17.53 -1.68
C THR A 74 -15.80 18.42 -1.47
N GLU A 75 -15.95 19.50 -2.24
CA GLU A 75 -17.13 20.37 -2.20
C GLU A 75 -18.42 19.62 -2.59
N ARG A 76 -18.37 18.79 -3.64
CA ARG A 76 -19.52 17.95 -4.05
C ARG A 76 -19.92 16.98 -2.94
N VAL A 77 -18.95 16.32 -2.29
CA VAL A 77 -19.22 15.40 -1.18
C VAL A 77 -19.77 16.15 0.03
N ALA A 78 -19.21 17.32 0.35
CA ALA A 78 -19.65 18.19 1.44
C ALA A 78 -21.06 18.76 1.22
N ALA A 79 -21.58 18.74 -0.02
CA ALA A 79 -22.94 19.14 -0.36
C ALA A 79 -23.95 17.99 -0.38
N LEU A 80 -23.53 16.72 -0.22
CA LEU A 80 -24.45 15.57 -0.24
C LEU A 80 -25.49 15.65 0.88
N PRO A 81 -26.75 15.25 0.71
CA PRO A 81 -27.66 15.15 1.84
C PRO A 81 -27.08 14.19 2.91
N SER A 82 -27.19 14.57 4.17
CA SER A 82 -26.79 13.74 5.32
C SER A 82 -27.55 12.41 5.31
N TRP A 83 -27.02 11.40 6.00
CA TRP A 83 -27.67 10.09 6.07
C TRP A 83 -29.11 10.16 6.60
N THR A 84 -29.40 11.04 7.56
CA THR A 84 -30.76 11.25 8.10
C THR A 84 -31.70 11.90 7.09
N GLU A 85 -31.21 12.84 6.29
CA GLU A 85 -31.96 13.44 5.16
C GLU A 85 -32.23 12.40 4.07
N ARG A 86 -31.26 11.51 3.80
CA ARG A 86 -31.41 10.40 2.85
C ARG A 86 -32.41 9.36 3.34
N LEU A 87 -32.48 9.12 4.65
CA LEU A 87 -33.48 8.22 5.24
C LEU A 87 -34.90 8.81 5.11
N ARG A 88 -35.06 10.12 5.33
CA ARG A 88 -36.35 10.83 5.12
C ARG A 88 -36.77 10.90 3.66
N ALA A 89 -35.81 10.95 2.73
CA ALA A 89 -36.07 10.97 1.29
C ALA A 89 -36.57 9.61 0.72
N ARG A 90 -36.60 8.53 1.52
CA ARG A 90 -37.14 7.21 1.10
C ARG A 90 -38.68 7.14 1.09
N LEU A 91 -39.33 8.16 0.53
CA LEU A 91 -40.73 8.07 0.14
C LEU A 91 -40.86 7.21 -1.14
N PRO A 92 -41.96 6.45 -1.32
CA PRO A 92 -42.19 5.69 -2.54
C PRO A 92 -42.19 6.63 -3.76
N GLY A 93 -41.22 6.49 -4.65
CA GLY A 93 -41.10 7.27 -5.90
C GLY A 93 -39.92 8.23 -5.98
N ALA A 94 -39.19 8.48 -4.89
CA ALA A 94 -37.89 9.17 -4.97
C ALA A 94 -36.82 8.17 -5.43
N GLY A 95 -36.19 8.43 -6.58
CA GLY A 95 -35.09 7.63 -7.09
C GLY A 95 -34.00 7.45 -6.02
N GLY A 96 -33.39 6.25 -5.96
CA GLY A 96 -32.31 5.98 -5.01
C GLY A 96 -31.17 6.99 -5.16
N PRO A 97 -30.46 7.35 -4.08
CA PRO A 97 -29.41 8.36 -4.13
C PRO A 97 -28.29 7.88 -5.06
N GLN A 98 -28.07 8.59 -6.18
CA GLN A 98 -26.92 8.37 -7.04
C GLN A 98 -25.65 8.82 -6.30
N ALA A 99 -24.62 7.98 -6.33
CA ALA A 99 -23.30 8.38 -5.84
C ALA A 99 -22.82 9.59 -6.65
N PRO A 100 -22.19 10.60 -6.00
CA PRO A 100 -21.54 11.66 -6.77
C PRO A 100 -20.40 11.07 -7.60
N ARG A 101 -20.06 11.75 -8.69
CA ARG A 101 -18.95 11.38 -9.55
C ARG A 101 -17.65 11.31 -8.72
N GLY A 102 -17.01 10.14 -8.75
CA GLY A 102 -15.78 9.86 -8.02
C GLY A 102 -14.57 10.63 -8.58
N LEU A 103 -13.42 10.46 -7.94
CA LEU A 103 -12.14 11.02 -8.38
C LEU A 103 -11.04 9.96 -8.30
N TYR A 104 -10.31 9.74 -9.39
CA TYR A 104 -9.22 8.77 -9.48
C TYR A 104 -7.93 9.50 -9.84
N LEU A 105 -7.01 9.61 -8.88
CA LEU A 105 -5.71 10.26 -9.05
C LEU A 105 -4.67 9.24 -9.48
N VAL A 106 -4.06 9.46 -10.66
CA VAL A 106 -3.09 8.53 -11.25
C VAL A 106 -1.75 9.20 -11.45
N GLY A 107 -0.68 8.59 -10.94
CA GLY A 107 0.66 9.04 -11.26
C GLY A 107 1.72 8.36 -10.41
N PRO A 108 3.00 8.60 -10.69
CA PRO A 108 4.11 7.98 -9.97
C PRO A 108 4.03 8.20 -8.44
N ALA A 109 4.75 7.40 -7.68
CA ALA A 109 4.92 7.63 -6.26
C ALA A 109 5.53 9.02 -5.99
N GLY A 110 5.23 9.59 -4.83
CA GLY A 110 5.82 10.87 -4.44
C GLY A 110 5.24 12.13 -5.09
N THR A 111 4.32 12.01 -6.04
CA THR A 111 3.71 13.17 -6.73
C THR A 111 2.65 13.91 -5.91
N GLY A 112 2.38 13.44 -4.67
CA GLY A 112 1.47 14.09 -3.72
C GLY A 112 0.00 13.64 -3.79
N LYS A 113 -0.30 12.53 -4.46
CA LYS A 113 -1.67 11.96 -4.57
C LYS A 113 -2.30 11.69 -3.20
N THR A 114 -1.57 11.00 -2.33
CA THR A 114 -2.03 10.66 -0.98
C THR A 114 -2.20 11.89 -0.10
N HIS A 115 -1.33 12.90 -0.24
CA HIS A 115 -1.51 14.19 0.44
C HIS A 115 -2.83 14.86 0.06
N LEU A 116 -3.15 14.93 -1.25
CA LEU A 116 -4.41 15.50 -1.72
C LEU A 116 -5.62 14.73 -1.18
N MET A 117 -5.54 13.40 -1.16
CA MET A 117 -6.59 12.54 -0.59
C MET A 117 -6.76 12.75 0.92
N ALA A 118 -5.67 12.81 1.68
CA ALA A 118 -5.71 13.08 3.11
C ALA A 118 -6.25 14.49 3.41
N ALA A 119 -5.87 15.50 2.62
CA ALA A 119 -6.42 16.84 2.71
C ALA A 119 -7.95 16.86 2.45
N ALA A 120 -8.43 16.08 1.48
CA ALA A 120 -9.87 15.91 1.25
C ALA A 120 -10.57 15.24 2.43
N PHE A 121 -9.96 14.22 3.04
CA PHE A 121 -10.48 13.57 4.24
C PHE A 121 -10.60 14.57 5.40
N HIS A 122 -9.52 15.29 5.72
CA HIS A 122 -9.48 16.25 6.83
C HIS A 122 -10.41 17.44 6.62
N ARG A 123 -10.75 17.78 5.37
CA ARG A 123 -11.73 18.83 5.08
C ARG A 123 -13.17 18.38 5.29
N LEU A 124 -13.44 17.07 5.19
CA LEU A 124 -14.76 16.46 5.33
C LEU A 124 -15.03 16.03 6.78
N ALA A 125 -14.09 15.32 7.40
CA ALA A 125 -14.22 14.83 8.76
C ALA A 125 -14.01 15.96 9.80
N PRO A 126 -14.71 15.92 10.95
CA PRO A 126 -15.71 14.93 11.36
C PRO A 126 -17.15 15.22 10.86
N GLU A 127 -17.42 16.40 10.30
CA GLU A 127 -18.76 16.84 9.92
C GLU A 127 -19.42 15.92 8.89
N ARG A 128 -18.58 15.31 8.04
CA ARG A 128 -18.95 14.32 7.04
C ARG A 128 -18.21 13.02 7.35
N PRO A 129 -18.92 11.97 7.80
CA PRO A 129 -18.29 10.67 8.02
C PRO A 129 -17.66 10.17 6.72
N CYS A 130 -16.37 9.90 6.77
CA CYS A 130 -15.59 9.31 5.68
C CYS A 130 -14.62 8.28 6.23
N ALA A 131 -14.21 7.34 5.39
CA ALA A 131 -13.20 6.35 5.73
C ALA A 131 -12.00 6.49 4.80
N PHE A 132 -10.80 6.41 5.37
CA PHE A 132 -9.54 6.30 4.66
C PHE A 132 -9.04 4.87 4.77
N LEU A 133 -8.79 4.21 3.63
CA LEU A 133 -8.43 2.80 3.58
C LEU A 133 -7.31 2.57 2.59
N HIS A 134 -6.23 1.92 3.03
CA HIS A 134 -5.20 1.42 2.13
C HIS A 134 -5.62 0.09 1.50
N SER A 135 -5.47 -0.06 0.18
CA SER A 135 -5.94 -1.26 -0.54
C SER A 135 -5.28 -2.55 -0.04
N GLY A 136 -3.99 -2.52 0.31
CA GLY A 136 -3.27 -3.67 0.87
C GLY A 136 -3.89 -4.21 2.16
N THR A 137 -4.35 -3.33 3.06
CA THR A 137 -5.05 -3.74 4.28
C THR A 137 -6.38 -4.41 3.95
N PHE A 138 -7.13 -3.87 2.99
CA PHE A 138 -8.37 -4.47 2.50
C PHE A 138 -8.15 -5.87 1.89
N PHE A 139 -7.05 -6.09 1.17
CA PHE A 139 -6.77 -7.40 0.57
C PHE A 139 -6.31 -8.44 1.58
N ARG A 140 -5.64 -8.03 2.68
CA ARG A 140 -5.21 -8.93 3.76
C ARG A 140 -6.36 -9.45 4.62
N THR A 141 -7.44 -8.69 4.80
CA THR A 141 -8.58 -9.16 5.63
C THR A 141 -9.30 -10.33 4.97
N ALA A 142 -9.73 -11.31 5.77
CA ALA A 142 -10.58 -12.43 5.32
C ALA A 142 -12.08 -12.06 5.30
N ALA A 143 -12.44 -10.86 5.76
CA ALA A 143 -13.83 -10.44 5.84
C ALA A 143 -14.48 -10.31 4.46
N ALA A 144 -15.77 -10.67 4.39
CA ALA A 144 -16.55 -10.59 3.18
C ALA A 144 -16.69 -9.12 2.72
N PRO A 145 -16.29 -8.77 1.48
CA PRO A 145 -16.29 -7.38 0.99
C PRO A 145 -17.63 -6.67 1.14
N GLN A 146 -18.73 -7.36 0.83
CA GLN A 146 -20.08 -6.79 0.92
C GLN A 146 -20.46 -6.43 2.36
N ARG A 147 -20.04 -7.25 3.33
CA ARG A 147 -20.32 -7.04 4.76
C ARG A 147 -19.54 -5.85 5.30
N LEU A 148 -18.29 -5.69 4.88
CA LEU A 148 -17.47 -4.51 5.20
C LEU A 148 -18.10 -3.23 4.62
N ALA A 149 -18.48 -3.27 3.34
CA ALA A 149 -19.14 -2.12 2.69
C ALA A 149 -20.47 -1.77 3.38
N GLU A 150 -21.20 -2.77 3.87
CA GLU A 150 -22.44 -2.60 4.61
C GLU A 150 -22.25 -1.95 5.97
N ALA A 151 -21.25 -2.37 6.73
CA ALA A 151 -20.93 -1.72 8.00
C ALA A 151 -20.44 -0.29 7.78
N LEU A 152 -19.57 -0.05 6.81
CA LEU A 152 -19.08 1.30 6.51
C LEU A 152 -20.22 2.25 6.08
N ALA A 153 -21.02 1.85 5.10
CA ALA A 153 -22.06 2.74 4.56
C ALA A 153 -23.33 2.79 5.44
N GLY A 154 -23.64 1.70 6.15
CA GLY A 154 -24.86 1.56 6.93
C GLY A 154 -24.67 1.92 8.40
N GLU A 155 -23.71 1.26 9.06
CA GLU A 155 -23.47 1.40 10.51
C GLU A 155 -22.65 2.67 10.80
N GLN A 156 -21.56 2.90 10.05
CA GLN A 156 -20.71 4.11 10.18
C GLN A 156 -21.24 5.31 9.38
N GLY A 157 -22.22 5.07 8.48
CA GLY A 157 -22.87 6.13 7.72
C GLY A 157 -21.93 6.93 6.80
N ILE A 158 -20.82 6.35 6.35
CA ILE A 158 -19.84 7.09 5.55
C ILE A 158 -20.46 7.62 4.25
N CYS A 159 -20.13 8.87 3.91
CA CYS A 159 -20.54 9.49 2.66
C CYS A 159 -19.44 9.44 1.59
N ALA A 160 -18.19 9.21 1.99
CA ALA A 160 -17.06 9.03 1.08
C ALA A 160 -16.08 7.96 1.58
N LEU A 161 -15.52 7.22 0.63
CA LEU A 161 -14.38 6.33 0.81
C LEU A 161 -13.17 6.94 0.10
N MET A 162 -12.08 7.09 0.84
CA MET A 162 -10.76 7.43 0.34
C MET A 162 -9.94 6.13 0.26
N LEU A 163 -9.77 5.58 -0.94
CA LEU A 163 -9.08 4.32 -1.17
C LEU A 163 -7.67 4.57 -1.72
N ASP A 164 -6.67 4.46 -0.86
CA ASP A 164 -5.28 4.76 -1.20
C ASP A 164 -4.57 3.55 -1.82
N GLU A 165 -3.66 3.86 -2.74
CA GLU A 165 -2.80 2.92 -3.48
C GLU A 165 -3.54 1.69 -4.03
N VAL A 166 -4.50 1.91 -4.93
CA VAL A 166 -5.23 0.80 -5.58
C VAL A 166 -4.28 0.01 -6.48
N GLU A 167 -3.81 -1.13 -6.01
CA GLU A 167 -2.99 -2.07 -6.76
C GLU A 167 -3.76 -3.38 -6.97
N LEU A 168 -3.95 -3.78 -8.23
CA LEU A 168 -4.69 -4.99 -8.59
C LEU A 168 -3.71 -5.98 -9.25
N ASP A 169 -3.43 -7.05 -8.52
CA ASP A 169 -2.35 -8.00 -8.83
C ASP A 169 -2.83 -9.42 -9.13
N ASP A 170 -4.11 -9.70 -8.86
CA ASP A 170 -4.74 -10.98 -9.12
C ASP A 170 -6.27 -10.83 -9.21
N ALA A 171 -6.90 -11.79 -9.90
CA ALA A 171 -8.32 -11.77 -10.19
C ALA A 171 -9.21 -11.92 -8.93
N ALA A 172 -8.70 -12.50 -7.83
CA ALA A 172 -9.47 -12.64 -6.60
C ALA A 172 -9.60 -11.27 -5.91
N ASN A 173 -8.50 -10.53 -5.82
CA ASN A 173 -8.49 -9.16 -5.30
C ASN A 173 -9.32 -8.21 -6.16
N GLU A 174 -9.28 -8.36 -7.50
CA GLU A 174 -10.20 -7.65 -8.40
C GLU A 174 -11.68 -7.94 -8.05
N ALA A 175 -12.07 -9.21 -7.95
CA ALA A 175 -13.45 -9.57 -7.63
C ALA A 175 -13.89 -9.02 -6.27
N ARG A 176 -13.03 -9.08 -5.26
CA ARG A 176 -13.29 -8.55 -3.92
C ARG A 176 -13.50 -7.05 -3.95
N LEU A 177 -12.60 -6.30 -4.58
CA LEU A 177 -12.73 -4.85 -4.69
C LEU A 177 -13.97 -4.45 -5.50
N ALA A 178 -14.27 -5.18 -6.58
CA ALA A 178 -15.47 -4.96 -7.39
C ALA A 178 -16.74 -5.07 -6.55
N HIS A 179 -16.85 -6.12 -5.73
CA HIS A 179 -17.99 -6.31 -4.85
C HIS A 179 -18.10 -5.25 -3.75
N PHE A 180 -16.96 -4.86 -3.17
CA PHE A 180 -16.89 -3.80 -2.17
C PHE A 180 -17.41 -2.47 -2.74
N LEU A 181 -16.82 -2.01 -3.83
CA LEU A 181 -17.16 -0.73 -4.47
C LEU A 181 -18.58 -0.72 -5.02
N LYS A 182 -19.06 -1.84 -5.57
CA LYS A 182 -20.47 -1.97 -6.00
C LYS A 182 -21.43 -1.74 -4.85
N THR A 183 -21.13 -2.32 -3.71
CA THR A 183 -21.97 -2.27 -2.50
C THR A 183 -21.99 -0.87 -1.88
N LEU A 184 -20.86 -0.16 -1.92
CA LEU A 184 -20.75 1.25 -1.50
C LEU A 184 -21.43 2.21 -2.47
N THR A 185 -21.21 2.04 -3.77
CA THR A 185 -21.79 2.90 -4.83
C THR A 185 -23.32 2.78 -4.84
N ALA A 186 -23.86 1.58 -4.67
CA ALA A 186 -25.31 1.36 -4.55
C ALA A 186 -25.92 2.06 -3.32
N ARG A 187 -25.10 2.36 -2.31
CA ARG A 187 -25.47 3.15 -1.13
C ARG A 187 -25.11 4.63 -1.29
N GLY A 188 -24.70 5.07 -2.48
CA GLY A 188 -24.33 6.44 -2.81
C GLY A 188 -23.18 6.97 -1.96
N VAL A 189 -22.18 6.14 -1.69
CA VAL A 189 -20.90 6.56 -1.11
C VAL A 189 -20.01 7.05 -2.25
N ALA A 190 -19.44 8.24 -2.10
CA ALA A 190 -18.48 8.82 -3.04
C ALA A 190 -17.15 8.07 -2.97
N LEU A 191 -16.47 7.90 -4.11
CA LEU A 191 -15.16 7.27 -4.16
C LEU A 191 -14.09 8.30 -4.57
N MET A 192 -13.06 8.44 -3.75
CA MET A 192 -11.77 8.96 -4.17
C MET A 192 -10.76 7.83 -4.11
N ALA A 193 -9.92 7.67 -5.13
CA ALA A 193 -8.88 6.66 -5.14
C ALA A 193 -7.56 7.19 -5.70
N THR A 194 -6.43 6.65 -5.24
CA THR A 194 -5.10 6.93 -5.80
C THR A 194 -4.52 5.66 -6.41
N SER A 195 -3.71 5.79 -7.47
CA SER A 195 -2.87 4.69 -7.93
C SER A 195 -1.70 5.14 -8.82
N ASN A 196 -0.78 4.23 -9.09
CA ASN A 196 0.38 4.42 -9.94
C ASN A 196 0.13 4.13 -11.43
N ALA A 197 -0.88 3.32 -11.75
CA ALA A 197 -1.32 3.06 -13.12
C ALA A 197 -2.76 3.51 -13.36
N ARG A 198 -3.18 3.57 -14.62
CA ARG A 198 -4.58 3.88 -14.97
C ARG A 198 -5.46 2.64 -14.78
N PRO A 199 -6.79 2.80 -14.55
CA PRO A 199 -7.69 1.65 -14.40
C PRO A 199 -7.58 0.61 -15.52
N GLY A 200 -7.37 1.04 -16.77
CA GLY A 200 -7.20 0.12 -17.91
C GLY A 200 -5.86 -0.62 -17.97
N GLU A 201 -4.81 -0.12 -17.32
CA GLU A 201 -3.45 -0.66 -17.37
C GLU A 201 -3.22 -1.80 -16.37
N PHE A 202 -3.83 -1.75 -15.18
CA PHE A 202 -3.82 -2.89 -14.24
C PHE A 202 -4.48 -4.12 -14.88
N LEU A 203 -5.55 -3.86 -15.64
CA LEU A 203 -6.47 -4.86 -16.17
C LEU A 203 -5.97 -5.53 -17.45
N SER A 204 -4.83 -5.09 -18.02
CA SER A 204 -4.22 -5.69 -19.21
C SER A 204 -3.14 -6.73 -18.89
N ARG A 205 -2.63 -6.78 -17.65
CA ARG A 205 -1.55 -7.70 -17.25
C ARG A 205 -2.01 -9.14 -17.00
N HIS A 206 -3.31 -9.36 -16.80
CA HIS A 206 -3.90 -10.70 -16.67
C HIS A 206 -4.50 -11.17 -18.00
N VAL A 207 -3.70 -11.89 -18.78
CA VAL A 207 -4.15 -12.63 -19.97
C VAL A 207 -4.97 -13.84 -19.51
N SER A 208 -6.27 -13.64 -19.26
CA SER A 208 -7.37 -14.60 -19.47
C SER A 208 -8.69 -14.06 -18.92
N GLY A 209 -9.59 -13.63 -19.81
CA GLY A 209 -11.02 -13.44 -19.50
C GLY A 209 -11.47 -12.01 -19.13
N GLY A 210 -12.23 -11.37 -20.01
CA GLY A 210 -13.08 -10.21 -19.66
C GLY A 210 -14.25 -10.60 -18.78
N GLY A 211 -14.00 -10.83 -17.50
CA GLY A 211 -15.05 -11.11 -16.51
C GLY A 211 -15.92 -9.89 -16.20
N ALA A 212 -17.16 -10.13 -15.74
CA ALA A 212 -18.11 -9.08 -15.35
C ALA A 212 -17.56 -8.16 -14.23
N HIS A 213 -16.74 -8.68 -13.31
CA HIS A 213 -16.08 -7.90 -12.26
C HIS A 213 -15.09 -6.87 -12.82
N ARG A 214 -14.32 -7.27 -13.84
CA ARG A 214 -13.35 -6.40 -14.52
C ARG A 214 -14.03 -5.23 -15.21
N ARG A 215 -15.12 -5.51 -15.92
CA ARG A 215 -15.95 -4.46 -16.53
C ARG A 215 -16.55 -3.54 -15.46
N PHE A 216 -17.09 -4.10 -14.38
CA PHE A 216 -17.62 -3.28 -13.29
C PHE A 216 -16.55 -2.37 -12.65
N LEU A 217 -15.35 -2.89 -12.37
CA LEU A 217 -14.26 -2.06 -11.83
C LEU A 217 -13.86 -0.95 -12.80
N THR A 218 -13.79 -1.25 -14.09
CA THR A 218 -13.53 -0.25 -15.13
C THR A 218 -14.64 0.80 -15.14
N ASP A 219 -15.90 0.38 -15.12
CA ASP A 219 -17.03 1.30 -15.13
C ASP A 219 -17.08 2.12 -13.83
N ALA A 220 -16.76 1.54 -12.68
CA ALA A 220 -16.74 2.23 -11.39
C ALA A 220 -15.57 3.22 -11.27
N LEU A 221 -14.36 2.81 -11.66
CA LEU A 221 -13.14 3.61 -11.53
C LEU A 221 -12.91 4.56 -12.70
N ALA A 222 -13.29 4.22 -13.92
CA ALA A 222 -13.09 5.07 -15.11
C ALA A 222 -14.41 5.66 -15.63
N GLY A 223 -15.53 4.92 -15.54
CA GLY A 223 -16.83 5.39 -16.05
C GLY A 223 -17.59 6.33 -15.10
N HIS A 224 -17.44 6.14 -13.78
CA HIS A 224 -18.14 6.93 -12.74
C HIS A 224 -17.21 7.84 -11.95
N SER A 225 -15.92 7.86 -12.29
CA SER A 225 -14.94 8.74 -11.68
C SER A 225 -14.28 9.64 -12.72
N GLU A 226 -13.89 10.84 -12.31
CA GLU A 226 -13.00 11.70 -13.06
C GLU A 226 -11.56 11.22 -12.84
N THR A 227 -10.87 10.79 -13.89
CA THR A 227 -9.47 10.36 -13.79
C THR A 227 -8.53 11.52 -14.08
N ILE A 228 -7.71 11.91 -13.11
CA ILE A 228 -6.74 13.00 -13.22
C ILE A 228 -5.33 12.45 -13.11
N LEU A 229 -4.45 12.87 -14.02
CA LEU A 229 -3.04 12.54 -13.94
C LEU A 229 -2.31 13.50 -13.01
N VAL A 230 -1.46 12.94 -12.16
CA VAL A 230 -0.65 13.68 -11.19
C VAL A 230 0.82 13.35 -11.46
N ARG A 231 1.46 14.13 -12.31
CA ARG A 231 2.91 14.07 -12.54
C ARG A 231 3.59 15.29 -11.93
N GLY A 232 4.75 15.08 -11.35
CA GLY A 232 5.58 16.10 -10.72
C GLY A 232 6.85 15.45 -10.20
N ALA A 233 7.74 16.26 -9.62
CA ALA A 233 8.87 15.73 -8.87
C ALA A 233 8.36 14.89 -7.68
N ASP A 234 9.17 13.93 -7.26
CA ASP A 234 8.91 13.20 -6.02
C ASP A 234 9.23 14.14 -4.85
N ARG A 235 8.19 14.69 -4.23
CA ARG A 235 8.32 15.67 -3.15
C ARG A 235 9.03 15.10 -1.91
N ARG A 236 9.04 13.78 -1.72
CA ARG A 236 9.82 13.13 -0.66
C ARG A 236 11.32 13.36 -0.85
N ARG A 237 11.77 13.56 -2.08
CA ARG A 237 13.18 13.86 -2.40
C ARG A 237 13.54 15.33 -2.16
N GLU A 238 12.56 16.24 -2.15
CA GLU A 238 12.76 17.70 -2.09
C GLU A 238 12.56 18.27 -0.68
N ASP A 239 11.58 17.75 0.09
CA ASP A 239 11.30 18.19 1.47
C ASP A 239 12.42 17.77 2.46
N GLY A 240 13.48 17.10 2.01
CA GLY A 240 14.56 16.58 2.86
C GLY A 240 14.13 15.52 3.87
N GLN A 241 12.83 15.24 3.96
CA GLN A 241 12.26 14.11 4.67
C GLN A 241 12.49 12.88 3.82
N SER A 242 13.59 12.18 4.13
CA SER A 242 13.96 10.81 3.73
C SER A 242 15.31 10.73 3.00
N GLN A 243 16.44 10.91 3.69
CA GLN A 243 17.65 10.18 3.27
C GLN A 243 17.54 8.76 3.84
N HIS A 244 16.78 7.92 3.15
CA HIS A 244 16.58 6.51 3.51
C HIS A 244 17.67 5.70 2.81
N GLY A 245 18.55 5.10 3.62
CA GLY A 245 19.72 4.25 3.33
C GLY A 245 20.31 4.16 1.90
N ALA A 246 20.98 3.05 1.62
CA ALA A 246 21.74 2.88 0.38
C ALA A 246 21.91 1.42 -0.01
N ILE A 247 21.87 1.13 -1.32
CA ILE A 247 22.28 -0.17 -1.86
C ILE A 247 23.71 -0.02 -2.38
N PHE A 248 24.67 -0.62 -1.68
CA PHE A 248 26.07 -0.67 -2.11
C PHE A 248 26.25 -1.84 -3.07
N VAL A 249 26.59 -1.52 -4.32
CA VAL A 249 26.71 -2.50 -5.42
C VAL A 249 28.18 -2.60 -5.83
N GLY A 250 28.73 -3.80 -5.82
CA GLY A 250 30.11 -4.04 -6.22
C GLY A 250 30.59 -5.41 -5.81
N PRO A 251 31.90 -5.70 -5.88
CA PRO A 251 32.39 -6.98 -5.43
C PRO A 251 32.06 -7.18 -3.92
N PRO A 252 31.73 -8.41 -3.48
CA PRO A 252 31.06 -8.63 -2.19
C PRO A 252 31.78 -8.03 -0.99
N ALA A 253 33.12 -8.11 -0.95
CA ALA A 253 33.91 -7.59 0.16
C ALA A 253 33.87 -6.05 0.23
N GLU A 254 33.87 -5.36 -0.90
CA GLU A 254 33.78 -3.91 -1.00
C GLU A 254 32.39 -3.39 -0.67
N ALA A 255 31.36 -4.05 -1.22
CA ALA A 255 29.98 -3.70 -0.97
C ALA A 255 29.61 -3.87 0.51
N GLU A 256 30.02 -5.00 1.12
CA GLU A 256 29.79 -5.24 2.54
C GLU A 256 30.58 -4.27 3.43
N ARG A 257 31.83 -3.94 3.07
CA ARG A 257 32.61 -2.93 3.80
C ARG A 257 31.92 -1.57 3.78
N ALA A 258 31.46 -1.11 2.61
CA ALA A 258 30.76 0.16 2.51
C ALA A 258 29.43 0.18 3.29
N LEU A 259 28.70 -0.94 3.30
CA LEU A 259 27.52 -1.10 4.14
C LEU A 259 27.87 -1.05 5.64
N ARG A 260 28.97 -1.68 6.04
CA ARG A 260 29.47 -1.68 7.43
C ARG A 260 29.83 -0.27 7.88
N ASP A 261 30.58 0.47 7.07
CA ASP A 261 30.94 1.86 7.35
C ASP A 261 29.68 2.73 7.53
N ALA A 262 28.68 2.55 6.65
CA ALA A 262 27.40 3.26 6.74
C ALA A 262 26.61 2.87 8.00
N HIS A 263 26.56 1.58 8.34
CA HIS A 263 25.89 1.09 9.54
C HIS A 263 26.56 1.58 10.84
N GLU A 264 27.89 1.64 10.88
CA GLU A 264 28.64 2.17 12.03
C GLU A 264 28.36 3.66 12.24
N ALA A 265 28.30 4.44 11.17
CA ALA A 265 27.97 5.87 11.20
C ALA A 265 26.52 6.18 11.57
N ALA A 266 25.60 5.23 11.41
CA ALA A 266 24.18 5.41 11.72
C ALA A 266 23.89 5.50 13.23
N SER A 267 22.86 6.27 13.60
CA SER A 267 22.34 6.37 14.96
C SER A 267 21.68 5.07 15.43
N ALA A 268 21.59 4.88 16.74
CA ALA A 268 20.74 3.84 17.32
C ALA A 268 19.28 4.34 17.42
N PRO A 269 18.28 3.44 17.40
CA PRO A 269 18.39 1.98 17.28
C PRO A 269 18.73 1.54 15.84
N LYS A 270 19.70 0.61 15.73
CA LYS A 270 20.14 0.06 14.44
C LYS A 270 20.27 -1.44 14.49
N ARG A 271 19.99 -2.10 13.37
CA ARG A 271 20.02 -3.55 13.24
C ARG A 271 20.82 -3.98 12.01
N TRP A 272 21.64 -5.00 12.18
CA TRP A 272 22.40 -5.64 11.12
C TRP A 272 21.93 -7.08 10.95
N LEU A 273 21.72 -7.50 9.71
CA LEU A 273 21.43 -8.88 9.34
C LEU A 273 22.23 -9.24 8.08
N SER A 274 22.72 -10.46 7.97
CA SER A 274 23.04 -11.03 6.66
C SER A 274 21.75 -11.44 5.94
N PHE A 275 21.81 -11.54 4.61
CA PHE A 275 20.67 -12.01 3.83
C PHE A 275 20.27 -13.45 4.22
N ALA A 276 21.24 -14.30 4.58
CA ALA A 276 20.99 -15.64 5.09
C ALA A 276 20.21 -15.64 6.41
N GLU A 277 20.53 -14.72 7.33
CA GLU A 277 19.79 -14.54 8.59
C GLU A 277 18.38 -14.01 8.33
N LEU A 278 18.22 -13.04 7.41
CA LEU A 278 16.90 -12.53 7.02
C LEU A 278 16.02 -13.64 6.40
N ARG A 279 16.61 -14.47 5.53
CA ARG A 279 15.94 -15.64 4.92
C ARG A 279 15.51 -16.66 5.98
N ARG A 280 16.38 -16.92 6.96
CA ARG A 280 16.06 -17.80 8.08
C ARG A 280 14.93 -17.23 8.93
N ALA A 281 15.02 -15.97 9.33
CA ALA A 281 14.00 -15.30 10.13
C ALA A 281 12.64 -15.28 9.44
N SER A 282 12.60 -15.00 8.14
CA SER A 282 11.35 -15.01 7.34
C SER A 282 10.77 -16.42 7.10
N THR A 283 11.48 -17.47 7.51
CA THR A 283 10.99 -18.86 7.50
C THR A 283 10.59 -19.34 8.89
N GLU A 284 11.34 -18.97 9.92
CA GLU A 284 11.17 -19.45 11.30
C GLU A 284 10.23 -18.57 12.14
N THR A 285 10.04 -17.31 11.77
CA THR A 285 9.21 -16.34 12.50
C THR A 285 7.97 -16.00 11.67
N ALA A 286 6.81 -15.88 12.33
CA ALA A 286 5.60 -15.40 11.68
C ALA A 286 5.82 -14.01 11.07
N HIS A 287 5.35 -13.81 9.83
CA HIS A 287 5.67 -12.62 9.03
C HIS A 287 5.36 -11.30 9.74
N GLU A 288 4.18 -11.18 10.35
CA GLU A 288 3.75 -9.97 11.09
C GLU A 288 4.72 -9.63 12.23
N ARG A 289 5.09 -10.62 13.04
CA ARG A 289 6.04 -10.45 14.13
C ARG A 289 7.44 -10.09 13.62
N LEU A 290 7.88 -10.69 12.51
CA LEU A 290 9.17 -10.33 11.92
C LEU A 290 9.18 -8.86 11.47
N VAL A 291 8.10 -8.39 10.84
CA VAL A 291 7.98 -6.99 10.44
C VAL A 291 8.02 -6.08 11.67
N GLU A 292 7.29 -6.40 12.74
CA GLU A 292 7.35 -5.66 14.01
C GLU A 292 8.78 -5.59 14.55
N GLU A 293 9.50 -6.71 14.63
CA GLU A 293 10.89 -6.77 15.11
C GLU A 293 11.88 -5.98 14.22
N LEU A 294 11.60 -5.82 12.93
CA LEU A 294 12.41 -5.03 12.00
C LEU A 294 12.11 -3.52 12.12
N LEU A 295 10.86 -3.16 12.43
CA LEU A 295 10.43 -1.78 12.65
C LEU A 295 10.93 -1.19 13.98
N GLU A 296 11.42 -2.00 14.91
CA GLU A 296 12.09 -1.52 16.13
C GLU A 296 13.41 -0.77 15.85
N ALA A 297 13.99 -0.94 14.65
CA ALA A 297 15.19 -0.23 14.24
C ALA A 297 14.85 1.04 13.46
N GLU A 298 15.61 2.12 13.67
CA GLU A 298 15.62 3.29 12.79
C GLU A 298 16.49 3.05 11.56
N HIS A 299 17.51 2.18 11.67
CA HIS A 299 18.42 1.83 10.56
C HIS A 299 18.55 0.32 10.44
N LEU A 300 18.18 -0.23 9.28
CA LEU A 300 18.27 -1.66 8.99
C LEU A 300 19.29 -1.91 7.86
N ALA A 301 20.36 -2.62 8.20
CA ALA A 301 21.39 -3.04 7.25
C ALA A 301 21.27 -4.53 6.93
N VAL A 302 21.17 -4.88 5.64
CA VAL A 302 21.11 -6.26 5.15
C VAL A 302 22.29 -6.55 4.23
N ALA A 303 23.22 -7.37 4.71
CA ALA A 303 24.45 -7.68 4.01
C ALA A 303 24.32 -8.86 3.04
N GLY A 304 24.87 -8.71 1.84
CA GLY A 304 25.09 -9.80 0.89
C GLY A 304 23.80 -10.35 0.29
N VAL A 305 22.94 -9.48 -0.24
CA VAL A 305 21.68 -9.88 -0.90
C VAL A 305 21.98 -10.79 -2.09
N GLN A 306 21.40 -12.00 -2.07
CA GLN A 306 21.52 -13.01 -3.12
C GLN A 306 20.20 -13.76 -3.26
N ILE A 307 19.47 -13.53 -4.35
CA ILE A 307 18.19 -14.21 -4.60
C ILE A 307 18.45 -15.48 -5.42
N GLU A 308 18.30 -16.64 -4.79
CA GLU A 308 18.53 -17.94 -5.46
C GLU A 308 17.30 -18.44 -6.22
N GLY A 309 16.10 -17.97 -5.86
CA GLY A 309 14.86 -18.48 -6.44
C GLY A 309 13.62 -17.68 -6.07
N THR A 310 12.48 -18.19 -6.54
CA THR A 310 11.17 -17.52 -6.41
C THR A 310 10.78 -17.28 -4.94
N ASP A 311 11.11 -18.19 -4.03
CA ASP A 311 10.73 -18.05 -2.63
C ASP A 311 11.52 -16.93 -1.95
N ASP A 312 12.81 -16.78 -2.25
CA ASP A 312 13.65 -15.69 -1.73
C ASP A 312 13.17 -14.34 -2.28
N ALA A 313 12.82 -14.29 -3.57
CA ALA A 313 12.23 -13.11 -4.19
C ALA A 313 10.91 -12.72 -3.49
N LEU A 314 10.02 -13.68 -3.24
CA LEU A 314 8.74 -13.44 -2.56
C LEU A 314 8.92 -12.96 -1.11
N ARG A 315 9.88 -13.54 -0.37
CA ARG A 315 10.17 -13.14 1.01
C ARG A 315 10.71 -11.72 1.08
N LEU A 316 11.73 -11.41 0.28
CA LEU A 316 12.29 -10.07 0.24
C LEU A 316 11.24 -9.06 -0.23
N LEU A 317 10.48 -9.39 -1.27
CA LEU A 317 9.38 -8.57 -1.76
C LEU A 317 8.39 -8.23 -0.66
N ARG A 318 7.88 -9.22 0.07
CA ARG A 318 6.87 -8.98 1.13
C ARG A 318 7.41 -8.12 2.25
N LEU A 319 8.65 -8.36 2.67
CA LEU A 319 9.29 -7.57 3.72
C LEU A 319 9.50 -6.12 3.29
N VAL A 320 10.07 -5.89 2.10
CA VAL A 320 10.28 -4.53 1.57
C VAL A 320 8.94 -3.82 1.38
N ASP A 321 7.90 -4.50 0.89
CA ASP A 321 6.57 -3.92 0.71
C ASP A 321 5.96 -3.48 2.04
N ASP A 322 5.99 -4.33 3.08
CA ASP A 322 5.44 -3.96 4.38
C ASP A 322 6.25 -2.84 5.05
N LEU A 323 7.59 -2.91 5.00
CA LEU A 323 8.47 -1.85 5.51
C LEU A 323 8.26 -0.53 4.78
N TYR A 324 8.05 -0.56 3.45
CA TYR A 324 7.74 0.64 2.66
C TYR A 324 6.42 1.29 3.09
N THR A 325 5.41 0.49 3.43
CA THR A 325 4.10 1.01 3.85
C THR A 325 4.05 1.48 5.30
N ALA A 326 5.00 1.05 6.13
CA ALA A 326 5.07 1.38 7.54
C ALA A 326 5.20 2.90 7.75
N GLU A 327 4.69 3.36 8.89
CA GLU A 327 4.73 4.77 9.24
C GLU A 327 6.15 5.22 9.58
N GLU A 328 6.84 4.44 10.40
CA GLU A 328 8.22 4.63 10.83
C GLU A 328 9.11 3.60 10.14
N ALA A 329 9.16 3.66 8.81
CA ALA A 329 10.01 2.76 8.02
C ALA A 329 11.50 3.02 8.34
N PRO A 330 12.30 1.98 8.67
CA PRO A 330 13.73 2.15 8.86
C PRO A 330 14.42 2.65 7.60
N ALA A 331 15.52 3.38 7.78
CA ALA A 331 16.47 3.63 6.71
C ALA A 331 17.09 2.28 6.27
N LEU A 332 16.70 1.81 5.07
CA LEU A 332 17.11 0.52 4.54
C LEU A 332 18.44 0.62 3.79
N SER A 333 19.42 -0.17 4.20
CA SER A 333 20.69 -0.28 3.49
C SER A 333 21.02 -1.73 3.15
N PHE A 334 21.52 -1.97 1.94
CA PHE A 334 21.85 -3.29 1.43
C PHE A 334 23.27 -3.32 0.89
N SER A 335 23.90 -4.50 0.89
CA SER A 335 25.06 -4.77 0.03
C SER A 335 24.73 -5.91 -0.93
N ALA A 336 25.14 -5.77 -2.19
CA ALA A 336 24.88 -6.77 -3.21
C ALA A 336 25.98 -6.79 -4.29
N GLY A 337 26.13 -7.94 -4.95
CA GLY A 337 27.06 -8.11 -6.07
C GLY A 337 26.61 -7.39 -7.35
N THR A 338 25.30 -7.28 -7.53
CA THR A 338 24.63 -6.74 -8.70
C THR A 338 23.58 -5.70 -8.28
N PRO A 339 23.17 -4.80 -9.19
CA PRO A 339 22.14 -3.82 -8.90
C PRO A 339 20.76 -4.50 -8.77
N PRO A 340 19.78 -3.89 -8.09
CA PRO A 340 18.52 -4.54 -7.72
C PRO A 340 17.68 -5.02 -8.92
N GLU A 341 17.84 -4.41 -10.09
CA GLU A 341 17.23 -4.83 -11.35
C GLU A 341 17.66 -6.25 -11.76
N ASP A 342 18.87 -6.64 -11.37
CA ASP A 342 19.47 -7.93 -11.72
C ASP A 342 19.30 -8.98 -10.61
N TRP A 343 18.64 -8.65 -9.50
CA TRP A 343 18.45 -9.60 -8.40
C TRP A 343 17.48 -10.72 -8.77
N PHE A 344 16.43 -10.44 -9.54
CA PHE A 344 15.47 -11.46 -9.93
C PHE A 344 14.75 -11.11 -11.24
N ALA A 345 15.00 -11.92 -12.28
CA ALA A 345 14.40 -11.74 -13.59
C ALA A 345 13.52 -12.92 -14.01
N ALA A 346 12.59 -12.65 -14.92
CA ALA A 346 11.79 -13.67 -15.57
C ALA A 346 12.66 -14.48 -16.54
N GLU A 347 13.01 -15.71 -16.18
CA GLU A 347 13.54 -16.69 -17.14
C GLU A 347 12.35 -17.29 -17.93
N GLY A 348 11.77 -16.48 -18.83
CA GLY A 348 10.63 -16.85 -19.70
C GLY A 348 9.31 -16.13 -19.40
N THR A 349 8.39 -16.15 -20.37
CA THR A 349 7.16 -15.33 -20.37
C THR A 349 5.92 -16.00 -19.76
N GLY A 350 6.07 -16.97 -18.86
CA GLY A 350 4.93 -17.68 -18.27
C GLY A 350 5.22 -18.42 -16.97
N GLY A 351 4.17 -18.70 -16.19
CA GLY A 351 4.25 -19.45 -14.94
C GLY A 351 4.52 -18.60 -13.69
N LEU A 352 4.65 -19.28 -12.54
CA LEU A 352 4.80 -18.65 -11.22
C LEU A 352 5.98 -17.66 -11.17
N ARG A 353 7.14 -18.03 -11.74
CA ARG A 353 8.34 -17.18 -11.75
C ARG A 353 8.12 -15.87 -12.50
N GLY A 354 7.48 -15.91 -13.67
CA GLY A 354 7.16 -14.70 -14.43
C GLY A 354 6.19 -13.78 -13.70
N GLY A 355 5.20 -14.36 -13.00
CA GLY A 355 4.30 -13.60 -12.13
C GLY A 355 5.04 -12.93 -10.97
N VAL A 356 5.96 -13.65 -10.31
CA VAL A 356 6.78 -13.08 -9.22
C VAL A 356 7.74 -12.02 -9.73
N ALA A 357 8.37 -12.20 -10.89
CA ALA A 357 9.29 -11.23 -11.46
C ALA A 357 8.61 -9.88 -11.74
N ALA A 358 7.40 -9.90 -12.31
CA ALA A 358 6.62 -8.68 -12.51
C ALA A 358 6.26 -7.97 -11.20
N LYS A 359 6.09 -8.72 -10.10
CA LYS A 359 5.90 -8.12 -8.77
C LYS A 359 7.22 -7.57 -8.22
N PHE A 360 8.31 -8.30 -8.42
CA PHE A 360 9.65 -7.93 -7.98
C PHE A 360 10.15 -6.65 -8.66
N ASP A 361 9.82 -6.41 -9.93
CA ASP A 361 10.12 -5.13 -10.61
C ASP A 361 9.54 -3.91 -9.87
N ARG A 362 8.38 -4.08 -9.23
CA ARG A 362 7.78 -3.02 -8.39
C ARG A 362 8.49 -2.88 -7.07
N THR A 363 8.92 -3.99 -6.45
CA THR A 363 9.79 -3.94 -5.28
C THR A 363 11.10 -3.22 -5.60
N VAL A 364 11.70 -3.46 -6.77
CA VAL A 364 12.89 -2.72 -7.23
C VAL A 364 12.60 -1.23 -7.34
N SER A 365 11.43 -0.85 -7.89
CA SER A 365 11.02 0.56 -7.93
C SER A 365 10.91 1.16 -6.51
N ARG A 366 10.30 0.43 -5.56
CA ARG A 366 10.24 0.83 -4.14
C ARG A 366 11.62 0.92 -3.49
N LEU A 367 12.53 0.01 -3.82
CA LEU A 367 13.92 0.08 -3.36
C LEU A 367 14.63 1.34 -3.88
N HIS A 368 14.37 1.79 -5.09
CA HIS A 368 14.88 3.08 -5.60
C HIS A 368 14.21 4.31 -4.98
N GLU A 369 13.04 4.14 -4.37
CA GLU A 369 12.40 5.17 -3.54
C GLU A 369 12.97 5.19 -2.12
N LEU A 370 13.34 4.02 -1.59
CA LEU A 370 13.85 3.82 -0.24
C LEU A 370 15.37 3.87 -0.09
N CYS A 371 16.13 3.75 -1.17
CA CYS A 371 17.58 3.60 -1.13
C CYS A 371 18.23 4.31 -2.32
N ALA A 372 19.39 4.94 -2.06
CA ALA A 372 20.28 5.36 -3.14
C ALA A 372 21.17 4.19 -3.59
N VAL A 373 21.21 3.88 -4.88
CA VAL A 373 22.16 2.89 -5.43
C VAL A 373 23.55 3.52 -5.57
N ARG A 374 24.55 2.92 -4.93
CA ARG A 374 25.94 3.38 -4.90
C ARG A 374 26.87 2.28 -5.38
N PHE A 375 27.55 2.52 -6.50
CA PHE A 375 28.55 1.59 -7.00
C PHE A 375 29.87 1.77 -6.27
N VAL A 376 30.42 0.68 -5.75
CA VAL A 376 31.72 0.65 -5.07
C VAL A 376 32.72 -0.16 -5.88
N SER A 377 33.91 0.39 -6.06
CA SER A 377 34.99 -0.23 -6.83
C SER A 377 36.03 -0.85 -5.91
N GLY A 378 36.62 -1.97 -6.32
CA GLY A 378 37.79 -2.57 -5.69
C GLY A 378 39.00 -1.66 -5.78
N GLY A 379 39.18 -0.79 -4.79
CA GLY A 379 40.43 -0.04 -4.62
C GLY A 379 41.53 -0.99 -4.16
N ARG A 380 42.35 -1.49 -5.08
CA ARG A 380 43.76 -1.72 -4.73
C ARG A 380 44.33 -0.32 -4.46
N GLN A 381 44.50 0.03 -3.19
CA GLN A 381 45.61 0.91 -2.84
C GLN A 381 46.87 0.14 -3.24
N THR A 382 47.41 0.45 -4.42
CA THR A 382 48.83 0.28 -4.64
C THR A 382 49.49 1.16 -3.59
N VAL A 383 50.12 0.52 -2.60
CA VAL A 383 51.12 1.16 -1.78
C VAL A 383 52.26 1.51 -2.73
N ASP A 384 52.16 2.68 -3.37
CA ASP A 384 53.29 3.27 -4.08
C ASP A 384 54.32 3.59 -3.02
N GLY A 385 55.41 2.83 -3.07
CA GLY A 385 56.52 2.91 -2.15
C GLY A 385 57.08 4.32 -2.11
N ASN A 386 57.23 4.85 -0.90
CA ASN A 386 58.16 5.94 -0.66
C ASN A 386 59.09 5.52 0.48
N GLY A 387 60.33 5.24 0.10
CA GLY A 387 61.40 4.81 0.98
C GLY A 387 62.75 5.18 0.36
N ASP A 388 63.08 6.48 0.49
CA ASP A 388 64.41 7.07 0.53
C ASP A 388 65.06 7.59 -0.78
N PRO A 389 65.41 8.88 -0.81
CA PRO A 389 66.67 9.31 -1.42
C PRO A 389 67.52 10.13 -0.43
N GLY A 390 68.60 9.51 0.05
CA GLY A 390 69.75 10.19 0.68
C GLY A 390 70.56 11.06 -0.32
N PRO A 391 71.48 11.92 0.18
CA PRO A 391 71.66 13.26 -0.40
C PRO A 391 72.84 13.45 -1.39
N LYS A 392 72.59 14.37 -2.34
CA LYS A 392 73.46 15.35 -3.04
C LYS A 392 74.99 15.15 -3.12
N THR A 393 75.51 15.23 -4.35
CA THR A 393 76.77 15.93 -4.78
C THR A 393 76.53 16.41 -6.23
N THR A 394 76.37 17.71 -6.54
CA THR A 394 77.34 18.79 -6.89
C THR A 394 78.19 18.57 -8.14
N ASP A 395 78.35 19.67 -8.91
CA ASP A 395 79.05 19.91 -10.19
C ASP A 395 78.29 19.52 -11.47
N GLY A 396 78.17 20.35 -12.52
CA GLY A 396 78.69 21.69 -12.83
C GLY A 396 78.51 21.97 -14.33
N GLY A 397 78.24 23.22 -14.73
CA GLY A 397 78.45 23.71 -16.11
C GLY A 397 77.22 23.87 -17.04
N PRO A 398 77.06 25.01 -17.75
CA PRO A 398 75.87 25.38 -18.55
C PRO A 398 75.97 24.90 -20.03
N PRO A 399 74.89 25.04 -20.84
CA PRO A 399 74.72 24.25 -22.07
C PRO A 399 75.35 24.91 -23.30
N GLU A 400 76.02 24.10 -24.12
CA GLU A 400 76.44 24.47 -25.47
C GLU A 400 75.34 24.13 -26.48
N ARG A 401 75.11 25.08 -27.39
CA ARG A 401 74.10 25.05 -28.46
C ARG A 401 74.63 24.33 -29.69
N GLU A 402 73.71 24.12 -30.64
CA GLU A 402 73.90 23.87 -32.09
C GLU A 402 73.87 22.39 -32.51
N ARG A 403 73.24 21.96 -33.61
CA ARG A 403 72.44 22.55 -34.69
C ARG A 403 71.94 21.38 -35.57
N PHE A 404 70.80 21.57 -36.25
CA PHE A 404 70.43 21.04 -37.60
C PHE A 404 70.26 19.51 -37.76
N SER A 405 69.40 18.97 -38.61
CA SER A 405 68.40 19.48 -39.56
C SER A 405 67.50 18.31 -39.96
N ALA A 406 66.27 18.62 -40.34
CA ALA A 406 65.42 17.74 -41.14
C ALA A 406 65.98 17.56 -42.56
N SER A 407 65.76 16.37 -43.11
CA SER A 407 65.17 16.14 -44.45
C SER A 407 64.51 14.77 -44.46
#